data_AF-A0A399F5K9-F1
#
_entry.id   AF-A0A399F5K9-F1
#
_cell.length_a   1.000
_cell.length_b   1.000
_cell.length_c   1.000
_cell.angle_alpha   90.00
_cell.angle_beta   90.00
_cell.angle_gamma   90.00
#
_symmetry.space_group_name_H-M   'P 1'
#
loop_
_entity.id
_entity.type
_entity.pdbx_description
1 polymer ?
#
loop_
_entity_poly.entity_id
_entity_poly.type
_entity_poly.pdbx_seq_one_letter_code
_entity_poly.pdbx_strand_id
1 'polypeptide(L)'
;MGQPNIIRRLRLRAGLSQESLAMGAGITLSLLTKYEQGRIRRPSLVCSHKLARVLASRLGVSEERLLLQIAEGFECHLDHDVSD
;
A
#
# COMPACT_ATOMS: atom_id res chain seq x y z
N MET A 1 -6.41 -12.97 13.29
CA MET A 1 -6.12 -11.55 13.08
C MET A 1 -5.44 -11.42 11.72
N GLY A 2 -6.10 -10.79 10.74
CA GLY A 2 -5.57 -10.71 9.37
C GLY A 2 -4.23 -9.99 9.33
N GLN A 3 -3.27 -10.51 8.56
CA GLN A 3 -1.96 -9.87 8.40
C GLN A 3 -2.14 -8.43 7.91
N PRO A 4 -1.44 -7.44 8.49
CA PRO A 4 -1.55 -6.06 8.03
C PRO A 4 -1.11 -5.96 6.57
N ASN A 5 -1.97 -5.38 5.73
CA ASN A 5 -1.72 -5.16 4.30
C ASN A 5 -0.37 -4.46 4.06
N ILE A 6 0.28 -4.76 2.93
CA ILE A 6 1.59 -4.23 2.54
C ILE A 6 1.72 -2.72 2.73
N ILE A 7 0.70 -1.93 2.37
CA ILE A 7 0.74 -0.47 2.50
C ILE A 7 0.88 -0.06 3.97
N ARG A 8 0.11 -0.69 4.88
CA ARG A 8 0.20 -0.42 6.32
C ARG A 8 1.60 -0.74 6.85
N ARG A 9 2.16 -1.89 6.45
CA ARG A 9 3.49 -2.33 6.88
C ARG A 9 4.58 -1.34 6.43
N LEU A 10 4.55 -0.91 5.16
CA LEU A 10 5.49 0.07 4.63
C LEU A 10 5.33 1.44 5.31
N ARG A 11 4.09 1.89 5.51
CA ARG A 11 3.79 3.17 6.18
C ARG A 11 4.35 3.21 7.61
N LEU A 12 4.13 2.16 8.39
CA LEU A 12 4.62 2.08 9.77
C LEU A 12 6.15 2.03 9.82
N ARG A 13 6.79 1.28 8.90
CA ARG A 13 8.26 1.28 8.76
C ARG A 13 8.81 2.66 8.39
N ALA A 14 8.07 3.44 7.62
CA ALA A 14 8.41 4.81 7.25
C ALA A 14 8.12 5.85 8.35
N GLY A 15 7.57 5.43 9.51
CA GLY A 15 7.23 6.32 10.61
C GLY A 15 6.09 7.30 10.31
N LEU A 16 5.21 6.99 9.34
CA LEU A 16 4.16 7.91 8.89
C LEU A 16 2.80 7.60 9.53
N SER A 17 2.05 8.66 9.88
CA SER A 17 0.60 8.54 10.10
C SER A 17 -0.15 8.29 8.78
N GLN A 18 -1.40 7.85 8.85
CA GLN A 18 -2.22 7.68 7.64
C GLN A 18 -2.43 9.04 6.94
N GLU A 19 -2.67 10.10 7.70
CA GLU A 19 -2.83 11.47 7.22
C GLU A 19 -1.59 11.94 6.47
N SER A 20 -0.40 11.71 7.05
CA SER A 20 0.87 12.12 6.43
C SER A 20 1.12 11.41 5.11
N LEU A 21 0.84 10.10 5.03
CA LEU A 21 0.99 9.34 3.79
C LEU A 21 -0.04 9.77 2.74
N ALA A 22 -1.31 9.88 3.13
CA ALA A 22 -2.39 10.26 2.22
C ALA A 22 -2.14 11.65 1.61
N MET A 23 -1.75 12.62 2.45
CA MET A 23 -1.39 13.97 2.03
C MET A 23 -0.18 13.96 1.10
N GLY A 24 0.92 13.30 1.48
CA GLY A 24 2.12 13.23 0.63
C GLY A 24 1.89 12.54 -0.71
N ALA A 25 1.00 11.55 -0.75
CA ALA A 25 0.66 10.81 -1.97
C ALA A 25 -0.39 11.54 -2.83
N GLY A 26 -1.05 12.59 -2.30
CA GLY A 26 -2.15 13.26 -2.98
C GLY A 26 -3.33 12.31 -3.22
N ILE A 27 -3.72 11.57 -2.18
CA ILE A 27 -4.92 10.73 -2.13
C ILE A 27 -5.75 11.05 -0.88
N THR A 28 -7.01 10.62 -0.84
CA THR A 28 -7.85 10.83 0.35
C THR A 28 -7.48 9.86 1.47
N LEU A 29 -7.61 10.31 2.72
CA LEU A 29 -7.44 9.44 3.90
C LEU A 29 -8.37 8.22 3.85
N SER A 30 -9.63 8.43 3.42
CA SER A 30 -10.61 7.35 3.27
C SER A 30 -10.15 6.26 2.30
N LEU A 31 -9.51 6.64 1.19
CA LEU A 31 -8.97 5.69 0.22
C LEU A 31 -7.82 4.87 0.82
N LEU A 32 -6.89 5.54 1.53
CA LEU A 32 -5.80 4.85 2.23
C LEU A 32 -6.33 3.86 3.28
N THR A 33 -7.34 4.26 4.06
CA THR A 33 -7.99 3.39 5.04
C THR A 33 -8.61 2.16 4.38
N LYS A 34 -9.29 2.32 3.24
CA LYS A 34 -9.84 1.19 2.48
C LYS A 34 -8.75 0.23 2.00
N TYR A 35 -7.61 0.74 1.53
CA TYR A 35 -6.46 -0.10 1.16
C TYR A 35 -5.92 -0.88 2.36
N GLU A 36 -5.66 -0.22 3.50
CA GLU A 36 -5.10 -0.88 4.67
C GLU A 36 -6.04 -1.90 5.33
N GLN A 37 -7.36 -1.69 5.19
CA GLN A 37 -8.39 -2.62 5.67
C GLN A 37 -8.64 -3.79 4.70
N GLY A 38 -8.00 -3.81 3.52
CA GLY A 38 -8.24 -4.83 2.50
C GLY A 38 -9.61 -4.73 1.82
N ARG A 39 -10.33 -3.60 1.98
CA ARG A 39 -11.61 -3.35 1.30
C ARG A 39 -11.45 -3.12 -0.20
N ILE A 40 -10.23 -2.80 -0.63
CA ILE A 40 -9.85 -2.73 -2.04
C ILE A 40 -8.77 -3.78 -2.26
N ARG A 41 -9.06 -4.78 -3.10
CA ARG A 41 -8.15 -5.89 -3.40
C ARG A 41 -6.98 -5.50 -4.31
N ARG A 42 -7.13 -4.45 -5.11
CA ARG A 42 -6.05 -3.95 -5.99
C ARG A 42 -6.12 -2.42 -6.12
N PRO A 43 -5.09 -1.66 -5.70
CA PRO A 43 -4.96 -0.25 -6.03
C PRO A 43 -4.72 -0.05 -7.52
N SER A 44 -5.15 1.09 -8.07
CA SER A 44 -4.79 1.45 -9.44
C SER A 44 -3.29 1.72 -9.54
N LEU A 45 -2.71 1.52 -10.73
CA LEU A 45 -1.29 1.78 -10.99
C LEU A 45 -0.88 3.21 -10.56
N VAL A 46 -1.72 4.19 -10.86
CA VAL A 46 -1.52 5.59 -10.45
C VAL A 46 -1.44 5.74 -8.93
N CYS A 47 -2.33 5.09 -8.18
CA CYS A 47 -2.28 5.13 -6.72
C CYS A 47 -1.06 4.40 -6.17
N SER A 48 -0.70 3.26 -6.76
CA SER A 48 0.49 2.49 -6.38
C SER A 48 1.77 3.33 -6.54
N HIS A 49 1.94 4.03 -7.67
CA HIS A 49 3.06 4.96 -7.87
C HIS A 49 3.08 6.09 -6.85
N LYS A 50 1.93 6.76 -6.64
CA LYS A 50 1.82 7.86 -5.67
C LYS A 50 2.26 7.43 -4.27
N LEU A 51 1.84 6.25 -3.82
CA LEU A 51 2.22 5.69 -2.53
C LEU A 51 3.69 5.27 -2.51
N ALA A 52 4.16 4.55 -3.53
CA ALA A 52 5.53 4.08 -3.66
C ALA A 52 6.52 5.25 -3.59
N ARG A 53 6.27 6.33 -4.31
CA ARG A 53 7.13 7.53 -4.33
C ARG A 53 7.37 8.13 -2.94
N VAL A 54 6.30 8.32 -2.16
CA VAL A 54 6.38 8.91 -0.81
C VAL A 54 7.10 7.97 0.15
N LEU A 55 6.74 6.69 0.11
CA LEU A 55 7.35 5.68 0.97
C LEU A 55 8.84 5.48 0.63
N ALA A 56 9.21 5.54 -0.65
CA ALA A 56 10.57 5.35 -1.13
C ALA A 56 11.47 6.47 -0.65
N SER A 57 11.00 7.72 -0.79
CA SER A 57 11.69 8.90 -0.26
C SER A 57 11.88 8.81 1.26
N ARG A 58 10.89 8.33 2.01
CA ARG A 58 10.98 8.21 3.48
C ARG A 58 11.85 7.04 3.96
N LEU A 59 11.91 5.96 3.20
CA LEU A 59 12.65 4.75 3.55
C LEU A 59 14.08 4.74 2.97
N GLY A 60 14.44 5.71 2.12
CA GLY A 60 15.76 5.76 1.49
C GLY A 60 16.00 4.61 0.49
N VAL A 61 14.96 4.20 -0.24
CA VAL A 61 15.02 3.12 -1.25
C VAL A 61 14.45 3.60 -2.59
N SER A 62 14.62 2.81 -3.66
CA SER A 62 14.07 3.16 -4.97
C SER A 62 12.54 3.06 -5.02
N GLU A 63 11.90 3.95 -5.79
CA GLU A 63 10.45 3.92 -6.04
C GLU A 63 10.02 2.59 -6.68
N GLU A 64 10.75 2.14 -7.70
CA GLU A 64 10.50 0.88 -8.40
C GLU A 64 10.41 -0.31 -7.45
N ARG A 65 11.35 -0.40 -6.49
CA ARG A 65 11.33 -1.48 -5.50
C ARG A 65 10.06 -1.48 -4.66
N LEU A 66 9.59 -0.31 -4.22
CA LEU A 66 8.36 -0.24 -3.44
C LEU A 66 7.11 -0.45 -4.29
N LEU A 67 7.14 -0.03 -5.55
CA LEU A 67 6.04 -0.29 -6.47
C LEU A 67 5.83 -1.80 -6.67
N LEU A 68 6.92 -2.55 -6.91
CA LEU A 68 6.89 -4.00 -7.02
C LEU A 68 6.38 -4.65 -5.71
N GLN A 69 6.90 -4.22 -4.56
CA GLN A 69 6.42 -4.74 -3.27
C GLN A 69 4.94 -4.48 -3.02
N ILE A 70 4.43 -3.29 -3.41
CA ILE A 70 3.01 -2.97 -3.32
C ILE A 70 2.23 -3.90 -4.24
N ALA A 71 2.63 -4.07 -5.50
CA ALA A 71 1.95 -4.94 -6.45
C ALA A 71 1.86 -6.39 -5.93
N GLU A 72 3.01 -7.00 -5.58
CA GLU A 72 3.09 -8.36 -5.03
C GLU A 72 2.21 -8.54 -3.78
N GLY A 73 2.24 -7.55 -2.88
CA GLY A 73 1.46 -7.57 -1.64
C GLY A 73 -0.06 -7.50 -1.83
N PHE A 74 -0.55 -7.16 -3.03
CA PHE A 74 -1.96 -7.25 -3.41
C PHE A 74 -2.28 -8.46 -4.29
N GLU A 75 -1.28 -9.15 -4.85
CA GLU A 75 -1.46 -10.35 -5.67
C GLU A 75 -1.57 -11.63 -4.84
N CYS A 76 -0.91 -11.72 -3.67
CA CYS A 76 -1.00 -12.88 -2.75
C CYS A 76 -2.40 -13.14 -2.15
N HIS A 77 -3.44 -12.42 -2.57
CA HIS A 77 -4.84 -12.65 -2.17
C HIS A 77 -5.73 -13.16 -3.32
N LEU A 78 -5.14 -13.61 -4.43
CA LEU A 78 -5.88 -14.23 -5.54
C LEU A 78 -5.98 -15.76 -5.46
N ASP A 79 -5.19 -16.41 -4.60
CA ASP A 79 -5.06 -17.88 -4.59
C ASP A 79 -5.95 -18.62 -3.56
N HIS A 80 -6.96 -17.97 -2.95
CA HIS A 80 -7.87 -18.66 -2.00
C HIS A 80 -9.34 -18.73 -2.46
N ASP A 81 -9.65 -18.35 -3.71
CA ASP A 81 -10.98 -18.55 -4.30
C ASP A 81 -10.95 -19.66 -5.37
N VAL A 82 -10.29 -20.79 -5.07
CA VAL A 82 -10.51 -22.06 -5.79
C VAL A 82 -10.94 -23.12 -4.77
N SER A 83 -12.27 -23.35 -4.75
CA SER A 83 -13.01 -24.52 -4.27
C SER A 83 -12.83 -25.02 -2.82
N ASP A 84 -13.90 -24.88 -2.02
CA ASP A 84 -14.87 -25.98 -1.77
C ASP A 84 -16.28 -25.39 -1.52
#